data_AF-C0EBV7-F1
#
_entry.id   AF-C0EBV7-F1
#
_cell.length_a   1.000
_cell.length_b   1.000
_cell.length_c   1.000
_cell.angle_alpha   90.00
_cell.angle_beta   90.00
_cell.angle_gamma   90.00
#
_symmetry.space_group_name_H-M   'P 1'
#
loop_
_entity.id
_entity.type
_entity.pdbx_description
1 polymer ?
#
loop_
_entity_poly.entity_id
_entity_poly.type
_entity_poly.pdbx_seq_one_letter_code
_entity_poly.pdbx_strand_id
1 'polypeptide(L)'
;MNPLIVKGVVFGLLLACAALWDMKEREIPNLIPAMILVCGLIELRPAASVAGLLVTGGPYLLAALLTHGKTLAIGGGDIKLMGACGFVLGVWPGLLHSILSLILAVLTGVMLFGVRRQDFSSIRLPLAPFFCIGGVTAYWLAAAAAVI
;
A
#
# COMPACT_ATOMS: atom_id res chain seq x y z
N MET A 1 -12.13 -23.86 -2.16
CA MET A 1 -11.33 -22.80 -2.82
C MET A 1 -9.96 -22.78 -2.17
N ASN A 2 -8.88 -22.62 -2.93
CA ASN A 2 -7.53 -22.55 -2.35
C ASN A 2 -7.43 -21.37 -1.37
N PRO A 3 -6.85 -21.55 -0.17
CA PRO A 3 -6.71 -20.51 0.84
C PRO A 3 -5.99 -19.26 0.30
N LEU A 4 -4.97 -19.44 -0.55
CA LEU A 4 -4.28 -18.37 -1.28
C LEU A 4 -5.22 -17.51 -2.15
N ILE A 5 -6.23 -18.11 -2.80
CA ILE A 5 -7.16 -17.34 -3.64
C ILE A 5 -8.09 -16.52 -2.75
N VAL A 6 -8.56 -17.11 -1.64
CA VAL A 6 -9.42 -16.40 -0.67
C VAL A 6 -8.67 -15.22 -0.07
N LYS A 7 -7.42 -15.43 0.37
CA LYS A 7 -6.53 -14.37 0.87
C LYS A 7 -6.35 -13.25 -0.15
N GLY A 8 -6.10 -13.59 -1.42
CA GLY A 8 -5.93 -12.61 -2.50
C GLY A 8 -7.18 -11.79 -2.79
N VAL A 9 -8.33 -12.45 -2.86
CA VAL A 9 -9.62 -11.77 -3.09
C VAL A 9 -9.96 -10.85 -1.93
N VAL A 10 -9.84 -11.32 -0.68
CA VAL A 10 -10.11 -10.51 0.51
C VAL A 10 -9.13 -9.33 0.59
N PHE A 11 -7.84 -9.57 0.35
CA PHE A 11 -6.82 -8.51 0.32
C PHE A 11 -7.12 -7.44 -0.74
N GLY A 12 -7.46 -7.85 -1.97
CA GLY A 12 -7.82 -6.93 -3.05
C GLY A 12 -9.09 -6.13 -2.76
N LEU A 13 -10.11 -6.75 -2.18
CA LEU A 13 -11.35 -6.06 -1.77
C LEU A 13 -11.08 -5.02 -0.68
N LEU A 14 -10.27 -5.36 0.33
CA LEU A 14 -9.89 -4.42 1.39
C LEU A 14 -9.09 -3.24 0.85
N LEU A 15 -8.18 -3.47 -0.10
CA LEU A 15 -7.45 -2.40 -0.78
C LEU A 15 -8.36 -1.52 -1.65
N ALA A 16 -9.33 -2.11 -2.35
CA ALA A 16 -10.32 -1.36 -3.10
C ALA A 16 -11.18 -0.50 -2.17
N CYS A 17 -11.60 -1.04 -1.02
CA CYS A 17 -12.28 -0.25 0.02
C CYS A 17 -11.41 0.90 0.54
N ALA A 18 -10.11 0.65 0.78
CA ALA A 18 -9.17 1.72 1.18
C ALA A 18 -9.10 2.81 0.12
N ALA A 19 -8.98 2.43 -1.15
CA ALA A 19 -8.91 3.36 -2.28
C ALA A 19 -10.18 4.20 -2.43
N LEU A 20 -11.36 3.58 -2.34
CA LEU A 20 -12.64 4.29 -2.42
C LEU A 20 -12.84 5.26 -1.25
N TRP A 21 -12.42 4.85 -0.04
CA TRP A 21 -12.51 5.70 1.14
C TRP A 21 -11.53 6.88 1.07
N ASP A 22 -10.29 6.63 0.66
CA ASP A 22 -9.25 7.65 0.47
C ASP A 22 -9.65 8.67 -0.61
N MET A 23 -10.30 8.23 -1.70
CA MET A 23 -10.83 9.14 -2.71
C MET A 23 -11.97 10.02 -2.18
N LYS A 24 -12.78 9.52 -1.24
CA LYS A 24 -13.96 10.22 -0.73
C LYS A 24 -13.63 11.17 0.43
N GLU A 25 -12.95 10.66 1.45
CA GLU A 25 -12.72 11.35 2.72
C GLU A 25 -11.27 11.82 2.87
N ARG A 26 -10.34 11.41 1.98
CA ARG A 26 -8.89 11.67 2.06
C ARG A 26 -8.22 11.23 3.37
N GLU A 27 -8.85 10.28 4.06
CA GLU A 27 -8.32 9.65 5.26
C GLU A 27 -8.50 8.13 5.15
N ILE A 28 -7.49 7.38 5.60
CA ILE A 28 -7.57 5.92 5.63
C ILE A 28 -8.01 5.48 7.03
N PRO A 29 -9.21 4.89 7.18
CA PRO A 29 -9.70 4.46 8.49
C PRO A 29 -8.81 3.33 9.02
N ASN A 30 -8.43 3.42 10.30
CA ASN A 30 -7.55 2.45 10.96
C ASN A 30 -8.09 1.01 10.92
N LEU A 31 -9.39 0.83 10.70
CA LEU A 31 -10.03 -0.48 10.56
C LEU A 31 -9.52 -1.23 9.32
N ILE A 32 -9.28 -0.56 8.18
CA ILE A 32 -8.91 -1.26 6.94
C ILE A 32 -7.51 -1.90 7.03
N PRO A 33 -6.44 -1.18 7.44
CA PRO A 33 -5.14 -1.80 7.69
C PRO A 33 -5.21 -2.93 8.74
N ALA A 34 -6.06 -2.80 9.76
CA ALA A 34 -6.25 -3.86 10.75
C ALA A 34 -6.89 -5.11 10.13
N MET A 35 -7.90 -4.96 9.28
CA MET A 35 -8.49 -6.11 8.56
C MET A 35 -7.50 -6.74 7.57
N ILE A 36 -6.63 -5.94 6.94
CA ILE A 36 -5.55 -6.45 6.08
C ILE A 36 -4.55 -7.28 6.88
N LEU A 37 -4.18 -6.85 8.10
CA LEU A 37 -3.34 -7.66 8.99
C LEU A 37 -3.99 -9.00 9.34
N VAL A 38 -5.30 -9.01 9.64
CA VAL A 38 -6.06 -10.24 9.91
C VAL A 38 -6.07 -11.15 8.67
N CYS A 39 -6.22 -10.60 7.46
CA CYS A 39 -6.11 -11.35 6.22
C CYS A 39 -4.72 -12.00 6.07
N GLY A 40 -3.66 -11.34 6.53
CA GLY A 40 -2.28 -11.86 6.52
C GLY A 40 -2.06 -13.05 7.45
N LEU A 41 -2.97 -13.32 8.40
CA LEU A 41 -2.92 -14.51 9.25
C LEU A 41 -3.32 -15.79 8.48
N ILE A 42 -3.96 -15.66 7.33
CA ILE A 42 -4.24 -16.77 6.42
C ILE A 42 -2.91 -17.23 5.81
N GLU A 43 -2.53 -18.48 6.07
CA GLU A 43 -1.22 -19.05 5.68
C GLU A 43 -0.06 -18.18 6.17
N LEU A 44 -0.08 -17.88 7.47
CA LEU A 44 0.90 -17.02 8.11
C LEU A 44 2.31 -17.62 8.03
N ARG A 45 3.25 -16.83 7.52
CA ARG A 45 4.69 -17.08 7.59
C ARG A 45 5.31 -16.01 8.49
N PRO A 46 5.37 -16.22 9.81
CA PRO A 46 5.56 -15.15 10.79
C PRO A 46 6.85 -14.35 10.57
N ALA A 47 7.97 -15.02 10.25
CA ALA A 47 9.22 -14.35 9.95
C ALA A 47 9.12 -13.46 8.69
N ALA A 48 8.52 -13.97 7.62
CA ALA A 48 8.37 -13.23 6.35
C ALA A 48 7.37 -12.08 6.47
N SER A 49 6.27 -12.28 7.19
CA SER A 49 5.23 -11.27 7.41
C SER A 49 5.70 -10.13 8.32
N VAL A 50 6.38 -10.44 9.43
CA VAL A 50 6.94 -9.39 10.31
C VAL A 50 8.07 -8.64 9.60
N ALA A 51 8.97 -9.36 8.90
CA ALA A 51 9.99 -8.71 8.09
C ALA A 51 9.38 -7.86 6.98
N GLY A 52 8.34 -8.35 6.30
CA GLY A 52 7.61 -7.61 5.28
C GLY A 52 7.01 -6.32 5.83
N LEU A 53 6.33 -6.38 6.97
CA LEU A 53 5.78 -5.21 7.65
C LEU A 53 6.85 -4.14 7.94
N LEU A 54 8.00 -4.56 8.48
CA LEU A 54 9.10 -3.65 8.82
C LEU A 54 9.79 -3.09 7.56
N VAL A 55 10.02 -3.92 6.56
CA VAL A 55 10.72 -3.53 5.33
C VAL A 55 9.84 -2.64 4.44
N THR A 56 8.53 -2.88 4.36
CA THR A 56 7.64 -2.02 3.56
C THR A 56 7.16 -0.80 4.33
N GLY A 57 6.82 -0.94 5.61
CA GLY A 57 6.32 0.16 6.43
C GLY A 57 7.43 1.07 6.97
N GLY A 58 8.61 0.51 7.25
CA GLY A 58 9.75 1.22 7.83
C GLY A 58 10.23 2.43 7.01
N PRO A 59 10.43 2.30 5.67
CA PRO A 59 10.80 3.45 4.84
C PRO A 59 9.78 4.59 4.88
N TYR A 60 8.49 4.26 4.89
CA TYR A 60 7.42 5.26 4.97
C TYR A 60 7.34 5.91 6.35
N LEU A 61 7.56 5.14 7.42
CA LEU A 61 7.67 5.67 8.78
C LEU A 61 8.87 6.60 8.92
N LEU A 62 10.04 6.19 8.43
CA LEU A 62 11.25 7.00 8.43
C LEU A 62 11.03 8.28 7.62
N ALA A 63 10.44 8.18 6.43
CA ALA A 63 10.12 9.33 5.61
C ALA A 63 9.15 10.29 6.33
N ALA A 64 8.12 9.79 7.01
CA ALA A 64 7.21 10.60 7.81
C ALA A 64 7.90 11.30 8.99
N LEU A 65 8.83 10.63 9.68
CA LEU A 65 9.62 11.23 10.76
C LEU A 65 10.58 12.32 10.25
N LEU A 66 11.23 12.10 9.10
CA LEU A 66 12.15 13.07 8.48
C LEU A 66 11.43 14.26 7.83
N THR A 67 10.17 14.08 7.45
CA THR A 67 9.32 15.13 6.85
C THR A 67 8.33 15.74 7.83
N HIS A 68 8.39 15.36 9.11
CA HIS A 68 7.50 15.88 10.15
C HIS A 68 7.64 17.41 10.24
N GLY A 69 6.56 18.14 9.94
CA GLY A 69 6.54 19.62 9.92
C GLY A 69 6.79 20.28 8.55
N LYS A 70 6.98 19.51 7.47
CA LYS A 70 7.05 20.02 6.09
C LYS A 70 5.71 19.85 5.37
N THR A 71 5.49 20.63 4.31
CA THR A 71 4.31 20.55 3.43
C THR A 71 4.14 19.22 2.70
N LEU A 72 5.19 18.38 2.68
CA LEU A 72 5.28 17.08 2.03
C LEU A 72 5.18 15.91 3.03
N ALA A 73 4.40 16.09 4.10
CA ALA A 73 4.21 15.08 5.12
C ALA A 73 3.47 13.85 4.55
N ILE A 74 4.07 12.67 4.71
CA ILE A 74 3.41 11.39 4.42
C ILE A 74 2.30 11.15 5.44
N GLY A 75 1.14 10.70 4.95
CA GLY A 75 -0.02 10.39 5.78
C GLY A 75 0.26 9.18 6.67
N GLY A 76 -0.07 9.28 7.96
CA GLY A 76 0.05 8.15 8.89
C GLY A 76 -0.84 6.95 8.49
N GLY A 77 -1.92 7.20 7.76
CA GLY A 77 -2.77 6.17 7.15
C GLY A 77 -2.02 5.33 6.11
N ASP A 78 -1.27 5.98 5.23
CA ASP A 78 -0.48 5.32 4.17
C ASP A 78 0.59 4.40 4.77
N ILE A 79 1.27 4.85 5.83
CA ILE A 79 2.28 4.05 6.53
C ILE A 79 1.66 2.77 7.10
N LYS A 80 0.49 2.86 7.74
CA LYS A 80 -0.20 1.71 8.32
C LYS A 80 -0.68 0.76 7.24
N LEU A 81 -1.27 1.29 6.17
CA LEU A 81 -1.72 0.49 5.03
C LEU A 81 -0.54 -0.25 4.41
N MET A 82 0.60 0.43 4.27
CA MET A 82 1.78 -0.14 3.65
C MET A 82 2.46 -1.22 4.49
N GLY A 83 2.51 -1.02 5.80
CA GLY A 83 2.95 -2.06 6.74
C GLY A 83 2.03 -3.27 6.74
N ALA A 84 0.70 -3.06 6.74
CA ALA A 84 -0.28 -4.14 6.67
C ALA A 84 -0.16 -4.93 5.35
N CYS A 85 0.04 -4.25 4.22
CA CYS A 85 0.26 -4.91 2.94
C CYS A 85 1.57 -5.71 2.92
N GLY A 86 2.66 -5.18 3.48
CA GLY A 86 3.91 -5.92 3.63
C GLY A 86 3.77 -7.15 4.52
N PHE A 87 2.90 -7.10 5.53
CA PHE A 87 2.60 -8.26 6.37
C PHE A 87 1.91 -9.38 5.58
N VAL A 88 0.96 -9.04 4.71
CA VAL A 88 0.24 -10.00 3.86
C VAL A 88 1.15 -10.59 2.79
N LEU A 89 1.95 -9.73 2.15
CA LEU A 89 2.77 -10.05 0.97
C LEU A 89 4.14 -10.64 1.31
N GLY A 90 4.67 -10.36 2.51
CA GLY A 90 6.06 -10.64 2.87
C GLY A 90 7.05 -9.66 2.26
N VAL A 91 8.35 -9.93 2.42
CA VAL A 91 9.44 -9.00 2.06
C VAL A 91 9.49 -8.72 0.55
N TRP A 92 9.69 -9.76 -0.28
CA TRP A 92 9.89 -9.57 -1.72
C TRP A 92 8.65 -9.01 -2.44
N PRO A 93 7.45 -9.61 -2.29
CA PRO A 93 6.26 -9.08 -2.94
C PRO A 93 5.81 -7.75 -2.32
N GLY A 94 6.09 -7.52 -1.04
CA GLY A 94 5.85 -6.22 -0.39
C GLY A 94 6.72 -5.09 -0.94
N LEU A 95 8.00 -5.36 -1.24
CA LEU A 95 8.88 -4.40 -1.93
C LEU A 95 8.43 -4.15 -3.37
N LEU A 96 8.03 -5.20 -4.10
CA LEU A 96 7.48 -5.03 -5.45
C LEU A 96 6.22 -4.15 -5.44
N HIS A 97 5.31 -4.40 -4.49
CA HIS A 97 4.14 -3.55 -4.26
C HIS A 97 4.57 -2.09 -4.04
N SER A 98 5.53 -1.83 -3.15
CA SER A 98 5.96 -0.46 -2.85
C SER A 98 6.49 0.28 -4.06
N ILE A 99 7.36 -0.37 -4.82
CA ILE A 99 7.98 0.19 -6.00
C ILE A 99 6.91 0.45 -7.07
N LEU A 100 6.05 -0.53 -7.37
CA LEU A 100 5.00 -0.38 -8.37
C LEU A 100 4.05 0.77 -8.04
N SER A 101 3.60 0.87 -6.79
CA SER A 101 2.68 1.91 -6.37
C SER A 101 3.31 3.30 -6.36
N LEU A 102 4.56 3.42 -5.90
CA LEU A 102 5.28 4.70 -5.93
C LEU A 102 5.53 5.17 -7.37
N ILE A 103 5.92 4.27 -8.28
CA ILE A 103 6.10 4.61 -9.70
C ILE A 103 4.78 5.13 -10.28
N LEU A 104 3.66 4.43 -10.04
CA LEU A 104 2.36 4.87 -10.52
C LEU A 104 1.94 6.24 -9.93
N ALA A 105 2.16 6.45 -8.64
CA ALA A 105 1.85 7.71 -7.98
C ALA A 105 2.68 8.86 -8.55
N VAL A 106 3.99 8.66 -8.74
CA VAL A 106 4.91 9.66 -9.31
C VAL A 106 4.55 9.97 -10.76
N LEU A 107 4.32 8.95 -11.60
CA LEU A 107 3.91 9.14 -12.99
C LEU A 107 2.62 9.95 -13.08
N THR A 108 1.64 9.63 -12.23
CA THR A 108 0.36 10.37 -12.20
C THR A 108 0.55 11.80 -11.72
N GLY A 109 1.38 12.03 -10.71
CA GLY A 109 1.75 13.37 -10.24
C GLY A 109 2.45 14.21 -11.31
N VAL A 110 3.43 13.64 -12.01
CA VAL A 110 4.15 14.30 -13.12
C VAL A 110 3.21 14.61 -14.28
N MET A 111 2.33 13.69 -14.64
CA MET A 111 1.35 13.91 -15.71
C MET A 111 0.36 15.01 -15.34
N LEU A 112 -0.11 15.06 -14.08
CA LEU A 112 -1.02 16.10 -13.62
C LEU A 112 -0.33 17.48 -13.59
N PHE A 113 0.94 17.52 -13.16
CA PHE A 113 1.77 18.73 -13.20
C PHE A 113 1.96 19.23 -14.65
N GLY A 114 2.35 18.35 -15.57
CA GLY A 114 2.63 18.69 -16.97
C GLY A 114 1.38 19.09 -17.76
N VAL A 115 0.27 18.37 -17.58
CA VAL A 115 -0.97 18.57 -18.36
C VAL A 115 -1.85 19.68 -17.77
N ARG A 116 -1.93 19.80 -16.45
CA ARG A 116 -2.83 20.76 -15.80
C ARG A 116 -2.15 21.97 -15.18
N ARG A 117 -0.81 22.08 -15.25
CA ARG A 117 -0.01 23.16 -14.62
C ARG A 117 -0.43 23.45 -13.18
N GLN A 118 -0.83 22.41 -12.44
CA GLN A 118 -1.19 22.55 -11.03
C GLN A 118 0.08 22.55 -10.20
N ASP A 119 0.21 23.48 -9.27
CA ASP A 119 1.34 23.52 -8.34
C ASP A 119 1.35 22.24 -7.48
N PHE A 120 2.53 21.63 -7.32
CA PHE A 120 2.74 20.42 -6.52
C PHE A 120 2.18 20.53 -5.09
N SER A 121 2.08 21.76 -4.54
CA SER A 121 1.51 22.02 -3.21
C SER A 121 -0.01 21.86 -3.12
N SER A 122 -0.71 21.94 -4.25
CA SER A 122 -2.18 21.80 -4.33
C SER A 122 -2.64 20.37 -4.62
N ILE A 123 -1.74 19.53 -5.14
CA ILE A 123 -2.02 18.16 -5.53
C ILE A 123 -1.90 17.26 -4.29
N ARG A 124 -2.99 17.16 -3.52
CA ARG A 124 -3.18 16.07 -2.55
C ARG A 124 -3.69 14.85 -3.31
N LEU A 125 -2.76 14.05 -3.81
CA LEU A 125 -3.06 12.83 -4.54
C LEU A 125 -3.48 11.72 -3.56
N PRO A 126 -4.65 11.08 -3.73
CA PRO A 126 -5.01 9.92 -2.93
C PRO A 126 -4.05 8.77 -3.29
N LEU A 127 -3.25 8.31 -2.33
CA LEU A 127 -2.21 7.28 -2.55
C LEU A 127 -2.77 5.86 -2.53
N ALA A 128 -3.88 5.64 -1.80
CA ALA A 128 -4.50 4.33 -1.67
C ALA A 128 -4.92 3.66 -3.00
N PRO A 129 -5.45 4.35 -4.04
CA PRO A 129 -5.72 3.72 -5.33
C PRO A 129 -4.46 3.17 -6.00
N PHE A 130 -3.31 3.84 -5.87
CA PHE A 130 -2.04 3.33 -6.41
C PHE A 130 -1.52 2.14 -5.60
N PHE A 131 -1.69 2.14 -4.28
CA PHE A 131 -1.45 0.97 -3.43
C PHE A 131 -2.37 -0.20 -3.78
N CYS A 132 -3.63 0.06 -4.14
CA CYS A 132 -4.52 -1.00 -4.59
C CYS A 132 -4.01 -1.68 -5.86
N ILE A 133 -3.65 -0.91 -6.89
CA ILE A 133 -3.15 -1.47 -8.15
C ILE A 133 -1.84 -2.23 -7.94
N GLY A 134 -0.87 -1.62 -7.23
CA GLY A 134 0.42 -2.25 -6.96
C GLY A 134 0.29 -3.49 -6.08
N GLY A 135 -0.56 -3.44 -5.05
CA GLY A 135 -0.76 -4.55 -4.11
C GLY A 135 -1.43 -5.76 -4.76
N VAL A 136 -2.51 -5.54 -5.53
CA VAL A 136 -3.18 -6.61 -6.28
C VAL A 136 -2.22 -7.22 -7.31
N THR A 137 -1.49 -6.39 -8.05
CA THR A 137 -0.51 -6.86 -9.04
C THR A 137 0.60 -7.68 -8.40
N ALA A 138 1.19 -7.18 -7.31
CA ALA A 138 2.26 -7.87 -6.59
C ALA A 138 1.77 -9.21 -5.98
N TYR A 139 0.55 -9.25 -5.45
CA TYR A 139 -0.04 -10.46 -4.91
C TYR A 139 -0.18 -11.54 -5.99
N TRP A 140 -0.80 -11.22 -7.13
CA TRP A 140 -1.00 -12.21 -8.18
C TRP A 140 0.29 -12.64 -8.85
N LEU A 141 1.25 -11.71 -9.02
CA LEU A 141 2.57 -12.03 -9.55
C LEU A 141 3.32 -13.00 -8.62
N ALA A 142 3.32 -12.73 -7.31
CA ALA A 142 3.99 -13.59 -6.35
C ALA A 142 3.26 -14.92 -6.13
N ALA A 143 1.93 -14.94 -6.24
CA ALA A 143 1.13 -16.17 -6.25
C ALA A 143 1.45 -17.03 -7.49
N ALA A 144 1.56 -16.42 -8.67
CA ALA A 144 1.95 -17.10 -9.90
C ALA A 144 3.39 -17.63 -9.83
N ALA A 145 4.28 -16.92 -9.14
CA ALA A 145 5.66 -17.35 -8.87
C ALA A 145 5.80 -18.31 -7.67
N ALA A 146 4.70 -18.65 -6.99
CA ALA A 146 4.66 -19.48 -5.77
C ALA A 146 5.59 -19.00 -4.64
N VAL A 147 5.82 -17.69 -4.53
CA VAL A 147 6.68 -17.07 -3.51
C VAL A 147 5.92 -16.80 -2.19
N ILE A 148 4.58 -16.82 -2.23
CA ILE A 148 3.67 -16.56 -1.10
C ILE A 148 3.45 -17.83 -0.29
#